data_AF-A0A520C7P1-F1
#
_entry.id   AF-A0A520C7P1-F1
#
_cell.length_a   1.000
_cell.length_b   1.000
_cell.length_c   1.000
_cell.angle_alpha   90.00
_cell.angle_beta   90.00
_cell.angle_gamma   90.00
#
_symmetry.space_group_name_H-M   'P 1'
#
loop_
_entity.id
_entity.type
_entity.pdbx_description
1 polymer ?
#
loop_
_entity_poly.entity_id
_entity_poly.type
_entity_poly.pdbx_seq_one_letter_code
_entity_poly.pdbx_strand_id
1 'polypeptide(L)'
;MGSVSPDGYFIYNLREFIFEYHNAVFFRIFGLEPAALNGSMDWLMAKFHTDDVEHVMNCYEELITDGGAKKYLFKLYINEEEKYLRCSLVVSEDGDYLYGIIEDFTIDQQNKIHIEQINAHKNITLEVLAHDLKEPMGMIRMTASSLENNIGTLDENDLRRSLQFINEMCDRNLKLVRSMV
;
A
#
# COMPACT_ATOMS: atom_id res chain seq x y z
N MET A 1 -27.46 11.91 -13.94
CA MET A 1 -26.77 11.36 -12.75
C MET A 1 -25.61 10.43 -13.17
N GLY A 2 -25.85 9.36 -13.93
CA GLY A 2 -24.78 8.41 -14.33
C GLY A 2 -23.67 8.92 -15.27
N SER A 3 -23.87 10.03 -16.00
CA SER A 3 -22.89 10.58 -16.96
C SER A 3 -21.82 11.50 -16.35
N VAL A 4 -21.99 11.92 -15.09
CA VAL A 4 -21.09 12.86 -14.39
C VAL A 4 -20.31 12.17 -13.27
N SER A 5 -20.72 10.96 -12.86
CA SER A 5 -20.02 10.19 -11.85
C SER A 5 -18.65 9.73 -12.35
N PRO A 6 -17.60 9.69 -11.49
CA PRO A 6 -16.34 9.02 -11.79
C PRO A 6 -16.45 7.50 -11.75
N ASP A 7 -17.59 6.94 -11.30
CA ASP A 7 -17.80 5.51 -11.16
C ASP A 7 -18.49 4.89 -12.38
N GLY A 8 -18.14 3.64 -12.66
CA GLY A 8 -18.85 2.77 -13.58
C GLY A 8 -20.14 2.24 -12.93
N TYR A 9 -21.26 2.33 -13.62
CA TYR A 9 -22.52 1.69 -13.22
C TYR A 9 -22.94 0.70 -14.27
N PHE A 10 -23.44 -0.46 -13.87
CA PHE A 10 -24.00 -1.44 -14.80
C PHE A 10 -25.16 -2.24 -14.20
N ILE A 11 -25.99 -2.78 -15.09
CA ILE A 11 -26.99 -3.81 -14.80
C ILE A 11 -26.69 -4.96 -15.76
N TYR A 12 -26.49 -6.15 -15.21
CA TYR A 12 -26.18 -7.35 -15.97
C TYR A 12 -27.29 -8.38 -15.76
N ASN A 13 -27.85 -8.90 -16.85
CA ASN A 13 -28.85 -9.95 -16.84
C ASN A 13 -28.14 -11.31 -16.73
N LEU A 14 -28.36 -12.01 -15.61
CA LEU A 14 -27.72 -13.28 -15.28
C LEU A 14 -28.31 -14.47 -16.04
N ARG A 15 -29.48 -14.32 -16.68
CA ARG A 15 -30.10 -15.36 -17.52
C ARG A 15 -29.63 -15.29 -18.96
N GLU A 16 -29.62 -14.08 -19.51
CA GLU A 16 -29.28 -13.83 -20.91
C GLU A 16 -27.78 -13.59 -21.11
N PHE A 17 -27.03 -13.39 -20.02
CA PHE A 17 -25.61 -13.06 -20.02
C PHE A 17 -25.32 -11.82 -20.89
N ILE A 18 -26.06 -10.74 -20.63
CA ILE A 18 -25.92 -9.46 -21.34
C ILE A 18 -25.92 -8.29 -20.36
N PHE A 19 -25.24 -7.21 -20.73
CA PHE A 19 -25.39 -5.92 -20.06
C PHE A 19 -26.63 -5.20 -20.57
N GLU A 20 -27.66 -5.08 -19.74
CA GLU A 20 -28.86 -4.29 -20.08
C GLU A 20 -28.64 -2.78 -19.90
N TYR A 21 -27.73 -2.42 -19.01
CA TYR A 21 -27.33 -1.04 -18.80
C TYR A 21 -25.86 -0.95 -18.42
N HIS A 22 -25.22 0.10 -18.91
CA HIS A 22 -23.92 0.57 -18.44
C HIS A 22 -23.81 2.08 -18.70
N ASN A 23 -23.09 2.82 -17.85
CA ASN A 23 -22.75 4.20 -18.17
C ASN A 23 -21.45 4.31 -19.00
N ALA A 24 -21.17 5.49 -19.54
CA ALA A 24 -19.96 5.72 -20.34
C ALA A 24 -18.66 5.48 -19.56
N VAL A 25 -18.70 5.64 -18.23
CA VAL A 25 -17.52 5.51 -17.37
C VAL A 25 -17.06 4.07 -17.24
N PHE A 26 -18.01 3.11 -17.22
CA PHE A 26 -17.72 1.67 -17.23
C PHE A 26 -16.69 1.32 -18.32
N PHE A 27 -16.92 1.76 -19.56
CA PHE A 27 -16.01 1.52 -20.68
C PHE A 27 -14.63 2.14 -20.48
N ARG A 28 -14.58 3.38 -19.96
CA ARG A 28 -13.32 4.08 -19.72
C ARG A 28 -12.47 3.38 -18.65
N ILE A 29 -13.10 2.86 -17.60
CA ILE A 29 -12.38 2.12 -16.54
C ILE A 29 -11.66 0.92 -17.14
N PHE A 30 -12.35 0.16 -18.00
CA PHE A 30 -11.83 -1.05 -18.63
C PHE A 30 -11.05 -0.82 -19.93
N GLY A 31 -10.96 0.42 -20.42
CA GLY A 31 -10.30 0.74 -21.70
C GLY A 31 -10.97 0.09 -22.91
N LEU A 32 -12.29 -0.10 -22.86
CA LEU A 32 -13.08 -0.75 -23.90
C LEU A 32 -13.80 0.26 -24.78
N GLU A 33 -14.01 -0.09 -26.04
CA GLU A 33 -14.97 0.59 -26.90
C GLU A 33 -16.39 0.05 -26.64
N PRO A 34 -17.45 0.88 -26.69
CA PRO A 34 -18.82 0.41 -26.47
C PRO A 34 -19.25 -0.76 -27.35
N ALA A 35 -18.73 -0.82 -28.58
CA ALA A 35 -19.03 -1.89 -29.54
C ALA A 35 -18.32 -3.22 -29.23
N ALA A 36 -17.45 -3.28 -28.21
CA ALA A 36 -16.68 -4.47 -27.86
C ALA A 36 -17.41 -5.43 -26.89
N LEU A 37 -18.52 -4.99 -26.27
CA LEU A 37 -19.32 -5.84 -25.39
C LEU A 37 -20.24 -6.76 -26.21
N ASN A 38 -19.81 -8.00 -26.45
CA ASN A 38 -20.64 -9.05 -27.07
C ASN A 38 -21.54 -9.78 -26.08
N GLY A 39 -22.05 -9.09 -25.06
CA GLY A 39 -22.91 -9.66 -24.02
C GLY A 39 -22.14 -10.36 -22.88
N SER A 40 -21.13 -11.19 -23.17
CA SER A 40 -20.44 -11.96 -22.11
C SER A 40 -19.37 -11.17 -21.35
N MET A 41 -19.11 -11.59 -20.10
CA MET A 41 -17.99 -11.11 -19.26
C MET A 41 -16.67 -11.87 -19.50
N ASP A 42 -16.58 -12.74 -20.51
CA ASP A 42 -15.39 -13.59 -20.72
C ASP A 42 -14.11 -12.76 -20.93
N TRP A 43 -14.25 -11.59 -21.56
CA TRP A 43 -13.14 -10.66 -21.76
C TRP A 43 -12.53 -10.17 -20.44
N LEU A 44 -13.32 -10.11 -19.37
CA LEU A 44 -12.88 -9.65 -18.05
C LEU A 44 -11.99 -10.70 -17.38
N MET A 45 -12.28 -11.99 -17.59
CA MET A 45 -11.47 -13.09 -17.06
C MET A 45 -10.02 -13.03 -17.57
N ALA A 46 -9.83 -12.60 -18.82
CA ALA A 46 -8.50 -12.41 -19.41
C ALA A 46 -7.72 -11.20 -18.85
N LYS A 47 -8.34 -10.35 -18.01
CA LYS A 47 -7.71 -9.15 -17.40
C LYS A 47 -7.22 -9.38 -15.97
N PHE A 48 -7.67 -10.45 -15.32
CA PHE A 48 -7.17 -10.82 -14.01
C PHE A 48 -5.78 -11.44 -14.12
N HIS A 49 -4.97 -11.25 -13.08
CA HIS A 49 -3.74 -12.00 -12.93
C HIS A 49 -4.08 -13.50 -12.74
N THR A 50 -3.24 -14.40 -13.27
CA THR A 50 -3.49 -15.86 -13.24
C THR A 50 -3.77 -16.38 -11.84
N ASP A 51 -3.07 -15.83 -10.86
CA ASP A 51 -3.17 -16.23 -9.45
C ASP A 51 -4.46 -15.76 -8.79
N ASP A 52 -5.13 -14.76 -9.35
CA ASP A 52 -6.35 -14.16 -8.82
C ASP A 52 -7.63 -14.77 -9.44
N VAL A 53 -7.51 -15.51 -10.56
CA VAL A 53 -8.66 -16.07 -11.30
C VAL A 53 -9.52 -16.98 -10.43
N GLU A 54 -8.91 -17.90 -9.69
CA GLU A 54 -9.64 -18.83 -8.81
C GLU A 54 -10.40 -18.07 -7.72
N HIS A 55 -9.76 -17.06 -7.11
CA HIS A 55 -10.39 -16.23 -6.09
C HIS A 55 -11.60 -15.47 -6.64
N VAL A 56 -11.47 -14.89 -7.84
CA VAL A 56 -12.55 -14.16 -8.51
C VAL A 56 -13.74 -15.08 -8.79
N MET A 57 -13.48 -16.30 -9.28
CA MET A 57 -14.54 -17.29 -9.51
C MET A 57 -15.26 -17.66 -8.22
N ASN A 58 -14.51 -17.87 -7.13
CA ASN A 58 -15.10 -18.13 -5.82
C ASN A 58 -15.96 -16.94 -5.34
N CYS A 59 -15.48 -15.70 -5.48
CA CYS A 59 -16.27 -14.51 -5.15
C CYS A 59 -17.54 -14.40 -5.99
N TYR A 60 -17.48 -14.76 -7.27
CA TYR A 60 -18.65 -14.78 -8.15
C TYR A 60 -19.66 -15.84 -7.71
N GLU A 61 -19.22 -17.08 -7.46
CA GLU A 61 -20.08 -18.15 -6.96
C GLU A 61 -20.72 -17.79 -5.61
N GLU A 62 -19.93 -17.20 -4.70
CA GLU A 62 -20.39 -16.72 -3.39
C GLU A 62 -21.45 -15.62 -3.54
N LEU A 63 -21.28 -14.69 -4.49
CA LEU A 63 -22.24 -13.62 -4.76
C LEU A 63 -23.57 -14.17 -5.30
N ILE A 64 -23.52 -15.11 -6.24
CA ILE A 64 -24.73 -15.69 -6.84
C ILE A 64 -25.45 -16.63 -5.85
N THR A 65 -24.70 -17.36 -5.03
CA THR A 65 -25.29 -18.35 -4.10
C THR A 65 -25.90 -17.70 -2.87
N ASP A 66 -25.19 -16.76 -2.24
CA ASP A 66 -25.66 -16.12 -1.01
C ASP A 66 -26.57 -14.93 -1.31
N GLY A 67 -26.47 -14.37 -2.52
CA GLY A 67 -27.12 -13.14 -2.92
C GLY A 67 -26.67 -11.92 -2.10
N GLY A 68 -27.54 -10.91 -2.07
CA GLY A 68 -27.35 -9.70 -1.28
C GLY A 68 -26.31 -8.73 -1.85
N ALA A 69 -25.90 -7.78 -1.01
CA ALA A 69 -24.93 -6.74 -1.36
C ALA A 69 -23.53 -7.13 -0.90
N LYS A 70 -22.60 -7.29 -1.83
CA LYS A 70 -21.19 -7.63 -1.56
C LYS A 70 -20.25 -6.60 -2.17
N LYS A 71 -19.08 -6.47 -1.56
CA LYS A 71 -18.05 -5.52 -1.98
C LYS A 71 -16.73 -6.24 -2.14
N TYR A 72 -16.19 -6.17 -3.34
CA TYR A 72 -14.95 -6.84 -3.71
C TYR A 72 -13.90 -5.83 -4.16
N LEU A 73 -12.64 -6.18 -3.94
CA LEU A 73 -11.48 -5.44 -4.39
C LEU A 73 -10.69 -6.34 -5.33
N PHE A 74 -10.39 -5.83 -6.51
CA PHE A 74 -9.70 -6.59 -7.53
C PHE A 74 -8.53 -5.78 -8.08
N LYS A 75 -7.50 -6.52 -8.48
CA LYS A 75 -6.38 -6.00 -9.25
C LYS A 75 -6.48 -6.54 -10.67
N LEU A 76 -6.38 -5.66 -11.66
CA LEU A 76 -6.46 -5.99 -13.08
C LEU A 76 -5.27 -5.42 -13.83
N TYR A 77 -4.92 -6.05 -14.95
CA TYR A 77 -3.99 -5.49 -15.93
C TYR A 77 -4.76 -5.05 -17.17
N ILE A 78 -4.84 -3.73 -17.38
CA ILE A 78 -5.57 -3.09 -18.48
C ILE A 78 -4.59 -2.19 -19.22
N ASN A 79 -4.42 -2.40 -20.52
CA ASN A 79 -3.50 -1.62 -21.37
C ASN A 79 -2.07 -1.54 -20.82
N GLU A 80 -1.54 -2.68 -20.33
CA GLU A 80 -0.22 -2.78 -19.69
C GLU A 80 -0.08 -2.02 -18.36
N GLU A 81 -1.17 -1.43 -17.85
CA GLU A 81 -1.21 -0.75 -16.56
C GLU A 81 -1.94 -1.59 -15.50
N GLU A 82 -1.42 -1.56 -14.28
CA GLU A 82 -2.06 -2.16 -13.13
C GLU A 82 -3.15 -1.24 -12.58
N LYS A 83 -4.36 -1.76 -12.48
CA LYS A 83 -5.53 -1.05 -11.96
C LYS A 83 -6.10 -1.73 -10.72
N TYR A 84 -6.48 -0.91 -9.76
CA TYR A 84 -7.18 -1.34 -8.55
C TYR A 84 -8.64 -0.92 -8.65
N LEU A 85 -9.52 -1.92 -8.74
CA LEU A 85 -10.95 -1.71 -8.85
C LEU A 85 -11.67 -2.17 -7.59
N ARG A 86 -12.70 -1.41 -7.22
CA ARG A 86 -13.62 -1.75 -6.16
C ARG A 86 -15.01 -1.93 -6.77
N CYS A 87 -15.55 -3.13 -6.61
CA CYS A 87 -16.84 -3.49 -7.14
C CYS A 87 -17.84 -3.64 -5.99
N SER A 88 -18.87 -2.81 -5.97
CA SER A 88 -20.03 -2.99 -5.09
C SER A 88 -21.15 -3.62 -5.90
N LEU A 89 -21.50 -4.85 -5.57
CA LEU A 89 -22.35 -5.73 -6.36
C LEU A 89 -23.58 -6.12 -5.54
N VAL A 90 -24.75 -6.12 -6.18
CA VAL A 90 -26.01 -6.53 -5.55
C VAL A 90 -26.79 -7.42 -6.52
N VAL A 91 -27.17 -8.61 -6.08
CA VAL A 91 -28.06 -9.48 -6.85
C VAL A 91 -29.52 -9.14 -6.52
N SER A 92 -30.39 -9.10 -7.52
CA SER A 92 -31.82 -8.89 -7.35
C SER A 92 -32.49 -10.00 -6.54
N GLU A 93 -33.64 -9.72 -5.93
CA GLU A 93 -34.37 -10.70 -5.10
C GLU A 93 -34.82 -11.95 -5.90
N ASP A 94 -35.10 -11.78 -7.19
CA ASP A 94 -35.45 -12.85 -8.13
C ASP A 94 -34.21 -13.59 -8.68
N GLY A 95 -33.00 -13.10 -8.41
CA GLY A 95 -31.74 -13.71 -8.86
C GLY A 95 -31.40 -13.46 -10.33
N ASP A 96 -32.17 -12.64 -11.03
CA ASP A 96 -32.08 -12.48 -12.49
C ASP A 96 -31.13 -11.36 -12.92
N TYR A 97 -30.88 -10.39 -12.03
CA TYR A 97 -30.11 -9.20 -12.32
C TYR A 97 -29.00 -8.99 -11.31
N LEU A 98 -27.84 -8.58 -11.82
CA LEU A 98 -26.71 -8.11 -11.05
C LEU A 98 -26.54 -6.60 -11.26
N TYR A 99 -26.71 -5.84 -10.20
CA TYR A 99 -26.45 -4.40 -10.15
C TYR A 99 -25.03 -4.18 -9.66
N GLY A 100 -24.28 -3.30 -10.33
CA GLY A 100 -22.90 -3.06 -9.96
C GLY A 100 -22.45 -1.62 -10.05
N ILE A 101 -21.62 -1.23 -9.09
CA ILE A 101 -20.84 0.02 -9.07
C ILE A 101 -19.37 -0.37 -9.09
N ILE A 102 -18.61 0.23 -10.00
CA ILE A 102 -17.18 0.00 -10.17
C ILE A 102 -16.45 1.32 -9.99
N GLU A 103 -15.58 1.36 -8.99
CA GLU A 103 -14.72 2.51 -8.66
C GLU A 103 -13.27 2.15 -9.00
N ASP A 104 -12.62 2.97 -9.82
CA ASP A 104 -11.16 2.90 -10.05
C ASP A 104 -10.47 3.72 -8.96
N PHE A 105 -9.83 3.03 -8.00
CA PHE A 105 -9.13 3.66 -6.88
C PHE A 105 -7.61 3.50 -6.99
N THR A 106 -7.10 3.28 -8.22
CA THR A 106 -5.68 3.04 -8.50
C THR A 106 -4.78 4.12 -7.91
N ILE A 107 -5.12 5.40 -8.11
CA ILE A 107 -4.32 6.53 -7.61
C ILE A 107 -4.26 6.52 -6.08
N ASP A 108 -5.40 6.28 -5.41
CA ASP A 108 -5.45 6.23 -3.95
C ASP A 108 -4.63 5.06 -3.39
N GLN A 109 -4.71 3.90 -4.06
CA GLN A 109 -3.93 2.73 -3.67
C GLN A 109 -2.43 2.94 -3.90
N GLN A 110 -2.02 3.52 -5.03
CA GLN A 110 -0.62 3.85 -5.30
C GLN A 110 -0.08 4.87 -4.30
N ASN A 111 -0.86 5.90 -3.98
CA ASN A 111 -0.50 6.88 -2.96
C ASN A 111 -0.32 6.22 -1.59
N LYS A 112 -1.23 5.31 -1.21
CA LYS A 112 -1.12 4.55 0.03
C LYS A 112 0.16 3.72 0.06
N ILE A 113 0.46 2.97 -1.00
CA ILE A 113 1.68 2.17 -1.12
C ILE A 113 2.93 3.05 -1.00
N HIS A 114 2.98 4.20 -1.70
CA HIS A 114 4.11 5.12 -1.61
C HIS A 114 4.31 5.69 -0.20
N ILE A 115 3.23 6.05 0.49
CA ILE A 115 3.29 6.53 1.88
C ILE A 115 3.83 5.43 2.80
N GLU A 116 3.34 4.19 2.64
CA GLU A 116 3.81 3.04 3.41
C GLU A 116 5.30 2.76 3.18
N GLN A 117 5.77 2.84 1.94
CA GLN A 117 7.20 2.70 1.60
C GLN A 117 8.06 3.79 2.23
N ILE A 118 7.63 5.05 2.17
CA ILE A 118 8.33 6.17 2.82
C ILE A 118 8.40 5.96 4.33
N ASN A 119 7.30 5.53 4.96
CA ASN A 119 7.26 5.28 6.39
C ASN A 119 8.16 4.10 6.78
N ALA A 120 8.14 3.01 6.01
CA ALA A 120 9.01 1.86 6.23
C ALA A 120 10.48 2.27 6.14
N HIS A 121 10.84 3.06 5.11
CA HIS A 121 12.19 3.58 4.95
C HIS A 121 12.61 4.46 6.13
N LYS A 122 11.76 5.41 6.55
CA LYS A 122 12.00 6.26 7.72
C LYS A 122 12.25 5.43 8.99
N ASN A 123 11.44 4.40 9.22
CA ASN A 123 11.57 3.54 10.41
C ASN A 123 12.90 2.78 10.41
N ILE A 124 13.28 2.18 9.28
CA ILE A 124 14.56 1.48 9.15
C ILE A 124 15.72 2.44 9.39
N THR A 125 15.68 3.64 8.78
CA THR A 125 16.72 4.67 9.00
C THR A 125 16.82 5.03 10.47
N LEU A 126 15.70 5.29 11.15
CA LEU A 126 15.67 5.61 12.58
C LEU A 126 16.23 4.47 13.44
N GLU A 127 15.93 3.21 13.11
CA GLU A 127 16.43 2.04 13.84
C GLU A 127 17.96 1.90 13.72
N VAL A 128 18.50 2.00 12.49
CA VAL A 128 19.94 1.99 12.25
C VAL A 128 20.64 3.12 13.00
N LEU A 129 20.05 4.32 13.00
CA LEU A 129 20.63 5.46 13.71
C LEU A 129 20.56 5.31 15.22
N ALA A 130 19.45 4.80 15.75
CA ALA A 130 19.34 4.53 17.18
C ALA A 130 20.44 3.54 17.61
N HIS A 131 20.74 2.53 16.78
CA HIS A 131 21.87 1.63 16.99
C HIS A 131 23.22 2.38 16.95
N ASP A 132 23.48 3.13 15.87
CA ASP A 132 24.76 3.82 15.64
C ASP A 132 25.04 4.97 16.63
N LEU A 133 24.01 5.55 17.25
CA LEU A 133 24.13 6.53 18.33
C LEU A 133 24.31 5.87 19.70
N LYS A 134 23.71 4.70 19.92
CA LYS A 134 23.75 3.99 21.20
C LYS A 134 25.15 3.49 21.54
N GLU A 135 25.90 2.99 20.55
CA GLU A 135 27.28 2.53 20.72
C GLU A 135 28.23 3.61 21.27
N PRO A 136 28.40 4.78 20.61
CA PRO A 136 29.26 5.86 21.11
C PRO A 136 28.75 6.46 22.42
N MET A 137 27.43 6.54 22.64
CA MET A 137 26.85 6.92 23.94
C MET A 137 27.26 5.96 25.07
N GLY A 138 27.24 4.66 24.79
CA GLY A 138 27.74 3.63 25.72
C GLY A 138 29.22 3.83 26.06
N MET A 139 30.04 4.10 25.05
CA MET A 139 31.47 4.36 25.22
C MET A 139 31.73 5.64 26.05
N ILE A 140 31.05 6.75 25.75
CA ILE A 140 31.14 7.99 26.53
C ILE A 140 30.81 7.73 28.00
N ARG A 141 29.71 7.00 28.26
CA ARG A 141 29.29 6.68 29.62
C ARG A 141 30.32 5.82 30.35
N MET A 142 30.89 4.80 29.70
CA MET A 142 31.95 3.98 30.28
C MET A 142 33.20 4.80 30.62
N THR A 143 33.64 5.66 29.69
CA THR A 143 34.82 6.52 29.92
C THR A 143 34.57 7.53 31.04
N ALA A 144 33.38 8.15 31.09
CA ALA A 144 33.00 9.07 32.14
C ALA A 144 32.95 8.37 33.52
N SER A 145 32.35 7.18 33.60
CA SER A 145 32.34 6.40 34.85
C SER A 145 33.75 5.96 35.28
N SER A 146 34.64 5.66 34.33
CA SER A 146 36.04 5.37 34.62
C SER A 146 36.75 6.60 35.21
N LEU A 147 36.52 7.78 34.64
CA LEU A 147 37.03 9.04 35.19
C LEU A 147 36.51 9.30 36.61
N GLU A 148 35.20 9.14 36.84
CA GLU A 148 34.56 9.33 38.15
C GLU A 148 35.13 8.40 39.22
N ASN A 149 35.38 7.13 38.88
CA ASN A 149 35.92 6.15 39.82
C ASN A 149 37.41 6.33 40.14
N ASN A 150 38.14 7.10 39.33
CA ASN A 150 39.59 7.31 39.46
C ASN A 150 39.96 8.79 39.67
N ILE A 151 39.03 9.58 40.21
CA ILE A 151 39.28 10.98 40.56
C ILE A 151 40.42 11.06 41.58
N GLY A 152 41.45 11.85 41.25
CA GLY A 152 42.61 12.07 42.12
C GLY A 152 43.70 10.99 42.04
N THR A 153 43.48 9.90 41.30
CA THR A 153 44.48 8.84 41.05
C THR A 153 44.99 8.83 39.61
N LEU A 154 44.24 9.39 38.67
CA LEU A 154 44.66 9.56 37.28
C LEU A 154 45.73 10.63 37.12
N ASP A 155 46.70 10.37 36.25
CA ASP A 155 47.65 11.41 35.81
C ASP A 155 47.00 12.38 34.79
N GLU A 156 47.65 13.52 34.56
CA GLU A 156 47.13 14.56 33.67
C GLU A 156 46.99 14.08 32.21
N ASN A 157 47.85 13.16 31.76
CA ASN A 157 47.82 12.66 30.39
C ASN A 157 46.62 11.72 30.15
N ASP A 158 46.34 10.83 31.10
CA ASP A 158 45.21 9.90 31.01
C ASP A 158 43.86 10.62 31.18
N LEU A 159 43.81 11.66 32.00
CA LEU A 159 42.65 12.56 32.09
C LEU A 159 42.41 13.27 30.74
N ARG A 160 43.45 13.87 30.14
CA ARG A 160 43.34 14.55 28.84
C ARG A 160 42.89 13.60 27.73
N ARG A 161 43.47 12.40 27.65
CA ARG A 161 43.08 11.39 26.66
C ARG A 161 41.62 10.98 26.79
N SER A 162 41.16 10.74 28.03
CA SER A 162 39.78 10.35 28.28
C SER A 162 38.78 11.45 27.91
N LEU A 163 39.08 12.71 28.23
CA LEU A 163 38.27 13.87 27.83
C LEU A 163 38.26 14.08 26.31
N GLN A 164 39.42 13.90 25.66
CA GLN A 164 39.52 13.99 24.21
C GLN A 164 38.68 12.91 23.52
N PHE A 165 38.73 11.67 24.01
CA PHE A 165 37.91 10.58 23.51
C PHE A 165 36.41 10.87 23.63
N ILE A 166 35.95 11.38 24.78
CA ILE A 166 34.55 11.79 24.97
C ILE A 166 34.15 12.85 23.94
N ASN A 167 34.99 13.88 23.73
CA ASN A 167 34.72 14.93 22.74
C ASN A 167 34.65 14.38 21.32
N GLU A 168 35.55 13.48 20.93
CA GLU A 168 35.53 12.83 19.61
C GLU A 168 34.25 12.02 19.38
N MET A 169 33.77 11.30 20.40
CA MET A 169 32.51 10.56 20.31
C MET A 169 31.29 11.48 20.24
N CYS A 170 31.29 12.59 20.98
CA CYS A 170 30.25 13.63 20.89
C CYS A 170 30.20 14.25 19.50
N ASP A 171 31.36 14.62 18.92
CA ASP A 171 31.45 15.17 17.57
C ASP A 171 30.97 14.18 16.51
N ARG A 172 31.28 12.89 16.67
CA ARG A 172 30.79 11.84 15.79
C ARG A 172 29.26 11.72 15.82
N ASN A 173 28.66 11.74 17.02
CA ASN A 173 27.19 11.73 17.18
C ASN A 173 26.54 12.96 16.54
N LEU A 174 27.12 14.15 16.74
CA LEU A 174 26.60 15.38 16.13
C LEU A 174 26.67 15.35 14.59
N LYS A 175 27.72 14.76 14.01
CA LYS A 175 27.84 14.57 12.55
C LYS A 175 26.77 13.61 12.02
N LEU A 176 26.53 12.49 12.71
CA LEU A 176 25.48 11.53 12.35
C LEU A 176 24.09 12.18 12.35
N VAL A 177 23.76 12.94 13.40
CA VAL A 177 22.48 13.67 13.47
C VAL A 177 22.37 14.71 12.34
N ARG A 178 23.46 15.44 12.02
CA ARG A 178 23.46 16.44 10.95
C ARG A 178 23.33 15.86 9.56
N SER A 179 23.84 14.65 9.30
CA SER A 179 23.70 14.02 7.97
C SER A 179 22.25 13.64 7.60
N MET A 180 21.29 13.89 8.49
CA MET A 180 19.87 13.59 8.28
C MET A 180 18.98 14.80 7.96
N VAL A 181 19.47 16.02 8.21
CA VAL A 181 18.74 17.29 7.99
C VAL A 181 19.18 17.88 6.67
#